data_AF-A0A2V6WWX9-F1
#
_entry.id   AF-A0A2V6WWX9-F1
#
_cell.length_a   1.000
_cell.length_b   1.000
_cell.length_c   1.000
_cell.angle_alpha   90.00
_cell.angle_beta   90.00
_cell.angle_gamma   90.00
#
_symmetry.space_group_name_H-M   'P 1'
#
loop_
_entity.id
_entity.type
_entity.pdbx_description
1 polymer ?
#
loop_
_entity_poly.entity_id
_entity_poly.type
_entity_poly.pdbx_seq_one_letter_code
_entity_poly.pdbx_strand_id
1 'polypeptide(L)'
;MTLGDRGSRPTARLLVVALVVLIGAAALLSSPRHRAFFFNRAPAPLDEQAGAVLSTPTVKTAARGGGASAQPSRAAMTPARRVPLPDGEGRIWLPVADRVPFRLPAEGIPLGWTSKEFVGRASVELVRDGARLAMRLRSDHSSFALYRDVVVDPNEFPYLSWSWKAVHLPPRGDVRERGADDQAAQVYVIFPRWPAPLTNSDVIGYVWDSRAPVGTRITSTKAGNVKIIVVESGMSPGEAWRVQERHVAKDYQALFGRPVPRVGQVALMIDTDDTKSAAEALIGGLVFARSPVENVEIPTSMLR
;
A
#
# COMPACT_ATOMS: atom_id res chain seq x y z
N MET A 1 29.97 13.43 49.66
CA MET A 1 30.64 12.74 48.54
C MET A 1 29.57 12.36 47.53
N THR A 2 29.69 12.88 46.32
CA THR A 2 28.70 12.95 45.24
C THR A 2 28.60 11.67 44.40
N LEU A 3 27.38 11.46 43.87
CA LEU A 3 26.98 10.81 42.61
C LEU A 3 27.37 9.35 42.31
N GLY A 4 26.38 8.61 41.79
CA GLY A 4 26.58 7.34 41.10
C GLY A 4 25.32 6.78 40.45
N ASP A 5 24.49 7.64 39.84
CA ASP A 5 23.44 7.24 38.90
C ASP A 5 24.08 6.52 37.70
N ARG A 6 23.74 5.25 37.48
CA ARG A 6 24.13 4.49 36.29
C ARG A 6 22.92 4.31 35.40
N GLY A 7 22.89 5.17 34.39
CA GLY A 7 21.90 5.25 33.34
C GLY A 7 21.53 3.90 32.73
N SER A 8 20.22 3.66 32.69
CA SER A 8 19.60 2.75 31.75
C SER A 8 19.86 3.27 30.33
N ARG A 9 20.54 2.47 29.51
CA ARG A 9 20.69 2.72 28.07
C ARG A 9 19.30 2.81 27.42
N PRO A 10 19.02 3.80 26.54
CA PRO A 10 17.77 3.81 25.81
C PRO A 10 17.76 2.62 24.84
N THR A 11 16.85 1.68 25.10
CA THR A 11 16.49 0.60 24.19
C THR A 11 15.95 1.18 22.89
N ALA A 12 16.33 0.58 21.76
CA ALA A 12 15.81 0.89 20.44
C ALA A 12 14.27 0.90 20.47
N ARG A 13 13.68 2.09 20.46
CA ARG A 13 12.23 2.30 20.54
C ARG A 13 11.78 3.22 19.40
N LEU A 14 10.82 2.70 18.63
CA LEU A 14 9.89 3.40 17.73
C LEU A 14 10.45 4.11 16.49
N LEU A 15 10.42 3.41 15.35
CA LEU A 15 10.53 3.99 13.99
C LEU A 15 9.62 3.22 13.01
N VAL A 16 8.33 3.05 13.34
CA VAL A 16 7.39 2.23 12.53
C VAL A 16 6.71 3.04 11.43
N VAL A 17 6.10 4.19 11.74
CA VAL A 17 5.44 5.03 10.71
C VAL A 17 6.46 5.69 9.77
N ALA A 18 7.69 5.97 10.25
CA ALA A 18 8.75 6.54 9.41
C ALA A 18 9.16 5.63 8.23
N LEU A 19 8.91 4.32 8.33
CA LEU A 19 9.31 3.35 7.31
C LEU A 19 8.20 3.08 6.27
N VAL A 20 6.97 3.53 6.52
CA VAL A 20 5.90 3.63 5.49
C VAL A 20 6.29 4.59 4.35
N VAL A 21 7.24 5.49 4.62
CA VAL A 21 7.62 6.65 3.78
C VAL A 21 8.61 6.32 2.65
N LEU A 22 9.39 5.24 2.74
CA LEU A 22 10.55 5.02 1.86
C LEU A 22 10.30 4.10 0.64
N ILE A 23 9.19 3.36 0.59
CA ILE A 23 8.99 2.30 -0.42
C ILE A 23 8.50 2.85 -1.78
N GLY A 24 7.95 4.06 -1.83
CA GLY A 24 7.58 4.72 -3.09
C GLY A 24 8.76 4.88 -4.05
N ALA A 25 9.98 4.99 -3.53
CA ALA A 25 11.20 5.21 -4.32
C ALA A 25 11.74 3.99 -5.09
N ALA A 26 11.58 2.77 -4.57
CA ALA A 26 12.18 1.57 -5.19
C ALA A 26 11.35 1.05 -6.39
N ALA A 27 10.02 1.22 -6.36
CA ALA A 27 9.14 0.94 -7.49
C ALA A 27 9.35 1.91 -8.67
N LEU A 28 9.88 3.10 -8.36
CA LEU A 28 10.11 4.24 -9.25
C LEU A 28 11.27 3.99 -10.25
N LEU A 29 12.27 3.20 -9.85
CA LEU A 29 13.48 2.92 -10.66
C LEU A 29 13.38 1.66 -11.53
N SER A 30 12.37 0.81 -11.31
CA SER A 30 12.27 -0.53 -11.92
C SER A 30 11.26 -0.64 -13.07
N SER A 31 10.55 0.44 -13.42
CA SER A 31 9.48 0.45 -14.42
C SER A 31 9.64 1.59 -15.44
N PRO A 32 9.78 1.29 -16.75
CA PRO A 32 9.79 2.28 -17.82
C PRO A 32 8.52 3.15 -17.87
N ARG A 33 7.38 2.64 -17.38
CA ARG A 33 6.10 3.38 -17.32
C ARG A 33 6.04 4.36 -16.14
N HIS A 34 6.72 4.06 -15.03
CA HIS A 34 6.90 5.04 -13.95
C HIS A 34 7.77 6.22 -14.42
N ARG A 35 8.76 6.01 -15.29
CA ARG A 35 9.52 7.13 -15.90
C ARG A 35 8.65 8.06 -16.76
N ALA A 36 7.75 7.52 -17.58
CA ALA A 36 6.82 8.33 -18.37
C ALA A 36 5.89 9.20 -17.48
N PHE A 37 5.47 8.65 -16.33
CA PHE A 37 4.69 9.35 -15.29
C PHE A 37 5.40 10.57 -14.68
N PHE A 38 6.74 10.57 -14.53
CA PHE A 38 7.49 11.71 -13.97
C PHE A 38 7.88 12.78 -14.99
N PHE A 39 7.96 12.45 -16.28
CA PHE A 39 8.51 13.36 -17.30
C PHE A 39 7.49 13.87 -18.32
N ASN A 40 6.20 13.57 -18.15
CA ASN A 40 5.11 13.98 -19.07
C ASN A 40 5.46 13.74 -20.55
N ARG A 41 6.11 12.62 -20.87
CA ARG A 41 6.39 12.17 -22.24
C ARG A 41 5.45 11.02 -22.57
N ALA A 42 4.83 11.07 -23.76
CA ALA A 42 4.09 9.94 -24.30
C ALA A 42 4.98 8.69 -24.33
N PRO A 43 4.44 7.48 -24.08
CA PRO A 43 5.20 6.25 -24.27
C PRO A 43 5.67 6.18 -25.72
N ALA A 44 6.96 5.88 -25.93
CA ALA A 44 7.49 5.69 -27.26
C ALA A 44 6.70 4.57 -27.97
N PRO A 45 6.33 4.74 -29.25
CA PRO A 45 5.78 3.64 -30.04
C PRO A 45 6.78 2.47 -30.04
N LEU A 46 6.26 1.24 -30.05
CA LEU A 46 7.08 0.07 -30.29
C LEU A 46 7.50 0.09 -31.76
N ASP A 47 8.73 0.53 -32.04
CA ASP A 47 9.30 0.40 -33.38
C ASP A 47 9.62 -1.07 -33.66
N GLU A 48 8.77 -1.61 -34.52
CA GLU A 48 8.98 -2.74 -35.38
C GLU A 48 10.08 -2.38 -36.40
N GLN A 49 11.35 -2.76 -36.14
CA GLN A 49 12.38 -3.01 -37.17
C GLN A 49 13.70 -3.49 -36.53
N ALA A 50 13.81 -4.79 -36.33
CA ALA A 50 15.11 -5.47 -36.32
C ALA A 50 15.45 -5.83 -37.76
N GLY A 51 16.14 -4.94 -38.46
CA GLY A 51 16.58 -5.18 -39.83
C GLY A 51 17.59 -4.14 -40.30
N ALA A 52 18.87 -4.32 -39.97
CA ALA A 52 19.99 -3.99 -40.87
C ALA A 52 21.35 -4.31 -40.20
N VAL A 53 21.99 -5.35 -40.73
CA VAL A 53 23.41 -5.45 -41.12
C VAL A 53 24.47 -4.93 -40.14
N LEU A 54 25.12 -5.89 -39.45
CA LEU A 54 26.43 -5.70 -38.81
C LEU A 54 27.55 -5.92 -39.83
N SER A 55 28.32 -4.87 -40.10
CA SER A 55 29.62 -4.95 -40.76
C SER A 55 30.69 -5.45 -39.76
N THR A 56 31.41 -6.49 -40.16
CA THR A 56 32.57 -7.08 -39.46
C THR A 56 33.74 -6.09 -39.30
N PRO A 57 34.66 -6.35 -38.34
CA PRO A 57 35.96 -6.81 -38.83
C PRO A 57 36.55 -8.02 -38.09
N THR A 58 37.31 -8.76 -38.88
CA THR A 58 38.09 -9.99 -38.65
C THR A 58 39.20 -9.84 -37.63
N VAL A 59 39.34 -10.80 -36.69
CA VAL A 59 40.64 -11.31 -36.20
C VAL A 59 40.55 -12.83 -35.93
N LYS A 60 41.69 -13.48 -36.19
CA LYS A 60 42.01 -14.90 -36.42
C LYS A 60 41.67 -15.93 -35.33
N THR A 61 41.48 -17.15 -35.85
CA THR A 61 41.32 -18.49 -35.27
C THR A 61 42.42 -18.99 -34.31
N ALA A 62 42.01 -19.75 -33.28
CA ALA A 62 42.67 -21.00 -32.85
C ALA A 62 41.68 -21.88 -32.04
N ALA A 63 41.90 -23.19 -32.04
CA ALA A 63 40.90 -24.25 -32.01
C ALA A 63 40.65 -24.97 -30.66
N ARG A 64 39.56 -25.76 -30.68
CA ARG A 64 39.25 -27.04 -29.98
C ARG A 64 38.71 -27.05 -28.53
N GLY A 65 37.48 -27.56 -28.42
CA GLY A 65 37.19 -28.74 -27.59
C GLY A 65 36.06 -28.59 -26.56
N GLY A 66 35.04 -29.47 -26.67
CA GLY A 66 34.25 -29.93 -25.52
C GLY A 66 32.84 -29.34 -25.40
N GLY A 67 31.84 -30.12 -25.78
CA GLY A 67 30.43 -29.78 -25.64
C GLY A 67 29.91 -29.92 -24.21
N ALA A 68 28.91 -29.10 -23.88
CA ALA A 68 27.82 -29.43 -22.98
C ALA A 68 26.65 -28.51 -23.34
N SER A 69 25.59 -29.10 -23.89
CA SER A 69 24.31 -28.43 -24.13
C SER A 69 23.63 -28.14 -22.80
N ALA A 70 23.70 -26.91 -22.33
CA ALA A 70 22.81 -26.42 -21.27
C ALA A 70 21.64 -25.70 -21.94
N GLN A 71 20.47 -26.35 -21.99
CA GLN A 71 19.22 -25.64 -22.23
C GLN A 71 19.08 -24.57 -21.14
N PRO A 72 18.83 -23.29 -21.48
CA PRO A 72 18.55 -22.30 -20.45
C PRO A 72 17.25 -22.69 -19.76
N SER A 73 17.35 -22.91 -18.45
CA SER A 73 16.20 -23.07 -17.58
C SER A 73 15.28 -21.87 -17.80
N ARG A 74 14.00 -22.15 -18.06
CA ARG A 74 12.95 -21.14 -18.11
C ARG A 74 12.90 -20.52 -16.72
N ALA A 75 13.65 -19.43 -16.51
CA ALA A 75 13.53 -18.63 -15.30
C ALA A 75 12.04 -18.31 -15.15
N ALA A 76 11.46 -18.78 -14.05
CA ALA A 76 10.09 -18.45 -13.70
C ALA A 76 10.01 -16.92 -13.65
N MET A 77 9.43 -16.32 -14.70
CA MET A 77 9.17 -14.89 -14.73
C MET A 77 8.22 -14.61 -13.58
N THR A 78 8.72 -13.97 -12.52
CA THR A 78 7.86 -13.35 -11.51
C THR A 78 6.84 -12.49 -12.26
N PRO A 79 5.53 -12.75 -12.13
CA PRO A 79 4.54 -12.01 -12.92
C PRO A 79 4.72 -10.52 -12.65
N ALA A 80 4.97 -9.75 -13.70
CA ALA A 80 5.24 -8.32 -13.60
C ALA A 80 4.09 -7.62 -12.86
N ARG A 81 4.44 -6.81 -11.87
CA ARG A 81 3.50 -6.00 -11.08
C ARG A 81 2.63 -5.18 -12.03
N ARG A 82 1.32 -5.48 -12.09
CA ARG A 82 0.37 -4.76 -12.95
C ARG A 82 -0.21 -3.58 -12.19
N VAL A 83 0.09 -2.38 -12.68
CA VAL A 83 -0.59 -1.15 -12.23
C VAL A 83 -2.03 -1.18 -12.76
N PRO A 84 -3.05 -1.06 -11.91
CA PRO A 84 -4.45 -1.04 -12.35
C PRO A 84 -4.75 0.11 -13.31
N LEU A 85 -5.67 -0.13 -14.23
CA LEU A 85 -6.18 0.87 -15.19
C LEU A 85 -7.67 1.14 -14.94
N PRO A 86 -8.19 2.29 -15.36
CA PRO A 86 -9.63 2.56 -15.33
C PRO A 86 -10.41 1.52 -16.17
N ASP A 87 -11.54 1.06 -15.66
CA ASP A 87 -12.52 0.27 -16.40
C ASP A 87 -13.35 1.17 -17.35
N GLY A 88 -14.29 0.58 -18.09
CA GLY A 88 -15.18 1.31 -19.02
C GLY A 88 -16.10 2.33 -18.34
N GLU A 89 -16.26 2.27 -17.02
CA GLU A 89 -17.02 3.22 -16.21
C GLU A 89 -16.12 4.28 -15.54
N GLY A 90 -14.81 4.27 -15.81
CA GLY A 90 -13.86 5.20 -15.21
C GLY A 90 -13.57 4.89 -13.74
N ARG A 91 -13.60 3.60 -13.35
CA ARG A 91 -13.20 3.14 -12.01
C ARG A 91 -11.86 2.44 -12.05
N ILE A 92 -10.98 2.79 -11.12
CA ILE A 92 -9.69 2.12 -10.94
C ILE A 92 -9.81 1.21 -9.74
N TRP A 93 -9.97 -0.09 -10.00
CA TRP A 93 -10.14 -1.10 -8.96
C TRP A 93 -8.79 -1.56 -8.38
N LEU A 94 -8.74 -1.62 -7.06
CA LEU A 94 -7.66 -2.20 -6.26
C LEU A 94 -8.25 -3.42 -5.53
N PRO A 95 -8.34 -4.59 -6.20
CA PRO A 95 -8.92 -5.77 -5.58
C PRO A 95 -8.03 -6.26 -4.44
N VAL A 96 -8.65 -6.97 -3.49
CA VAL A 96 -7.93 -7.62 -2.38
C VAL A 96 -6.92 -8.68 -2.86
N ALA A 97 -7.10 -9.19 -4.09
CA ALA A 97 -6.14 -10.04 -4.79
C ALA A 97 -6.35 -9.92 -6.30
N ASP A 98 -5.26 -9.84 -7.07
CA ASP A 98 -5.31 -9.88 -8.55
C ASP A 98 -5.82 -11.23 -9.07
N ARG A 99 -5.66 -12.28 -8.27
CA ARG A 99 -6.19 -13.61 -8.53
C ARG A 99 -6.63 -14.24 -7.22
N VAL A 100 -7.90 -14.62 -7.16
CA VAL A 100 -8.47 -15.32 -6.00
C VAL A 100 -8.04 -16.79 -6.03
N PRO A 101 -7.43 -17.33 -4.97
CA PRO A 101 -7.15 -18.76 -4.84
C PRO A 101 -8.44 -19.58 -4.91
N PHE A 102 -8.34 -20.81 -5.42
CA PHE A 102 -9.49 -21.70 -5.57
C PHE A 102 -10.10 -22.12 -4.23
N ARG A 103 -9.27 -22.20 -3.18
CA ARG A 103 -9.71 -22.51 -1.81
C ARG A 103 -9.54 -21.29 -0.93
N LEU A 104 -10.53 -21.02 -0.10
CA LEU A 104 -10.50 -20.01 0.94
C LEU A 104 -10.89 -20.67 2.29
N PRO A 105 -10.31 -20.25 3.41
CA PRO A 105 -9.31 -19.18 3.49
C PRO A 105 -7.96 -19.55 2.87
N ALA A 106 -7.20 -18.53 2.48
CA ALA A 106 -5.86 -18.68 1.91
C ALA A 106 -4.87 -17.76 2.63
N GLU A 107 -3.89 -18.34 3.32
CA GLU A 107 -2.86 -17.58 4.02
C GLU A 107 -1.82 -16.98 3.07
N GLY A 108 -1.21 -15.88 3.51
CA GLY A 108 -0.11 -15.21 2.82
C GLY A 108 -0.53 -13.90 2.16
N ILE A 109 0.47 -13.22 1.60
CA ILE A 109 0.26 -11.93 0.95
C ILE A 109 -0.43 -12.16 -0.41
N PRO A 110 -1.63 -11.61 -0.65
CA PRO A 110 -2.35 -11.84 -1.89
C PRO A 110 -1.59 -11.29 -3.10
N LEU A 111 -1.75 -11.95 -4.25
CA LEU A 111 -1.13 -11.51 -5.50
C LEU A 111 -1.51 -10.06 -5.80
N GLY A 112 -0.50 -9.25 -6.07
CA GLY A 112 -0.66 -7.83 -6.35
C GLY A 112 -0.31 -6.90 -5.19
N TRP A 113 -0.26 -7.43 -3.97
CA TRP A 113 0.17 -6.73 -2.77
C TRP A 113 1.58 -7.14 -2.39
N THR A 114 2.31 -6.24 -1.74
CA THR A 114 3.64 -6.52 -1.17
C THR A 114 3.65 -6.13 0.30
N SER A 115 4.15 -6.99 1.19
CA SER A 115 4.22 -6.66 2.61
C SER A 115 5.52 -5.93 2.98
N LYS A 116 5.41 -5.10 4.02
CA LYS A 116 6.53 -4.63 4.81
C LYS A 116 6.21 -4.88 6.28
N GLU A 117 7.04 -5.69 6.93
CA GLU A 117 7.01 -5.91 8.37
C GLU A 117 7.88 -4.85 9.05
N PHE A 118 7.33 -4.17 10.06
CA PHE A 118 8.04 -3.19 10.89
C PHE A 118 8.40 -3.79 12.24
N VAL A 119 7.44 -4.48 12.86
CA VAL A 119 7.60 -5.23 14.11
C VAL A 119 6.88 -6.56 13.96
N GLY A 120 7.49 -7.66 14.40
CA GLY A 120 6.89 -8.99 14.29
C GLY A 120 6.74 -9.46 12.84
N ARG A 121 5.78 -10.36 12.60
CA ARG A 121 5.50 -10.96 11.29
C ARG A 121 4.11 -10.57 10.81
N ALA A 122 3.95 -10.41 9.50
CA ALA A 122 2.66 -10.13 8.90
C ALA A 122 1.75 -11.37 8.99
N SER A 123 0.53 -11.19 9.52
CA SER A 123 -0.52 -12.21 9.49
C SER A 123 -1.63 -11.75 8.56
N VAL A 124 -1.69 -12.39 7.38
CA VAL A 124 -2.63 -12.05 6.31
C VAL A 124 -3.29 -13.32 5.80
N GLU A 125 -4.60 -13.26 5.64
CA GLU A 125 -5.41 -14.36 5.14
C GLU A 125 -6.49 -13.78 4.21
N LEU A 126 -6.60 -14.31 2.99
CA LEU A 126 -7.71 -13.98 2.11
C LEU A 126 -8.91 -14.85 2.50
N VAL A 127 -10.05 -14.23 2.78
CA VAL A 127 -11.23 -14.91 3.34
C VAL A 127 -12.51 -14.47 2.64
N ARG A 128 -13.58 -15.25 2.82
CA ARG A 128 -14.96 -14.79 2.59
C ARG A 128 -15.62 -14.48 3.93
N ASP A 129 -16.19 -13.30 4.03
CA ASP A 129 -17.06 -12.90 5.13
C ASP A 129 -18.46 -12.64 4.54
N GLY A 130 -19.33 -13.65 4.66
CA GLY A 130 -20.58 -13.70 3.89
C GLY A 130 -20.32 -13.69 2.38
N ALA A 131 -20.93 -12.73 1.67
CA ALA A 131 -20.73 -12.55 0.23
C ALA A 131 -19.41 -11.84 -0.14
N ARG A 132 -18.71 -11.23 0.83
CA ARG A 132 -17.57 -10.33 0.56
C ARG A 132 -16.25 -11.07 0.62
N LEU A 133 -15.41 -10.84 -0.38
CA LEU A 133 -14.00 -11.26 -0.36
C LEU A 133 -13.18 -10.17 0.37
N ALA A 134 -12.35 -10.58 1.32
CA ALA A 134 -11.62 -9.66 2.18
C ALA A 134 -10.21 -10.15 2.50
N MET A 135 -9.28 -9.21 2.72
CA MET A 135 -8.06 -9.49 3.46
C MET A 135 -8.35 -9.40 4.94
N ARG A 136 -8.19 -10.51 5.67
CA ARG A 136 -8.09 -10.51 7.12
C ARG A 136 -6.65 -10.18 7.51
N LEU A 137 -6.50 -9.11 8.28
CA LEU A 137 -5.24 -8.68 8.87
C LEU A 137 -5.32 -8.93 10.37
N ARG A 138 -4.32 -9.61 10.94
CA ARG A 138 -4.20 -9.81 12.39
C ARG A 138 -2.87 -9.25 12.87
N SER A 139 -2.91 -8.53 13.98
CA SER A 139 -1.71 -8.04 14.64
C SER A 139 -1.73 -8.46 16.10
N ASP A 140 -0.60 -8.99 16.56
CA ASP A 140 -0.38 -9.36 17.95
C ASP A 140 1.06 -8.94 18.32
N HIS A 141 1.18 -7.85 19.08
CA HIS A 141 2.45 -7.17 19.36
C HIS A 141 3.28 -6.86 18.09
N SER A 142 2.62 -6.68 16.95
CA SER A 142 3.24 -6.56 15.63
C SER A 142 2.81 -5.29 14.91
N SER A 143 3.46 -4.99 13.78
CA SER A 143 3.08 -3.90 12.91
C SER A 143 3.58 -4.19 11.50
N PHE A 144 2.68 -4.12 10.53
CA PHE A 144 3.01 -4.34 9.12
C PHE A 144 2.04 -3.62 8.19
N ALA A 145 2.51 -3.35 6.97
CA ALA A 145 1.70 -2.76 5.92
C ALA A 145 1.76 -3.58 4.63
N LEU A 146 0.67 -3.56 3.86
CA LEU A 146 0.55 -4.12 2.52
C LEU A 146 0.46 -2.99 1.51
N TYR A 147 1.33 -2.98 0.50
CA TYR A 147 1.41 -1.94 -0.52
C TYR A 147 0.91 -2.42 -1.87
N ARG A 148 0.18 -1.55 -2.55
CA ARG A 148 -0.29 -1.72 -3.92
C ARG A 148 0.13 -0.52 -4.75
N ASP A 149 0.82 -0.77 -5.86
CA ASP A 149 1.12 0.28 -6.85
C ASP A 149 -0.15 0.69 -7.58
N VAL A 150 -0.31 1.99 -7.77
CA VAL A 150 -1.41 2.57 -8.55
C VAL A 150 -0.94 3.89 -9.14
N VAL A 151 -1.49 4.30 -10.28
CA VAL A 151 -1.27 5.63 -10.84
C VAL A 151 -2.62 6.29 -10.96
N VAL A 152 -2.88 7.28 -10.10
CA VAL A 152 -4.15 8.03 -10.09
C VAL A 152 -3.85 9.52 -10.15
N ASP A 153 -4.56 10.24 -11.00
CA ASP A 153 -4.65 11.70 -10.92
C ASP A 153 -5.87 12.06 -10.05
N PRO A 154 -5.69 12.59 -8.84
CA PRO A 154 -6.82 12.96 -7.98
C PRO A 154 -7.66 14.11 -8.53
N ASN A 155 -7.18 14.84 -9.55
CA ASN A 155 -8.01 15.82 -10.25
C ASN A 155 -8.99 15.15 -11.22
N GLU A 156 -8.70 13.94 -11.69
CA GLU A 156 -9.57 13.15 -12.57
C GLU A 156 -10.41 12.13 -11.78
N PHE A 157 -9.80 11.41 -10.84
CA PHE A 157 -10.44 10.40 -10.00
C PHE A 157 -10.36 10.81 -8.52
N PRO A 158 -11.12 11.82 -8.08
CA PRO A 158 -10.98 12.40 -6.75
C PRO A 158 -11.50 11.53 -5.60
N TYR A 159 -12.39 10.57 -5.88
CA TYR A 159 -13.03 9.76 -4.86
C TYR A 159 -12.27 8.46 -4.66
N LEU A 160 -12.01 8.11 -3.39
CA LEU A 160 -11.56 6.80 -2.96
C LEU A 160 -12.66 6.18 -2.09
N SER A 161 -13.12 5.00 -2.48
CA SER A 161 -14.10 4.23 -1.70
C SER A 161 -13.56 2.84 -1.35
N TRP A 162 -13.85 2.37 -0.15
CA TRP A 162 -13.46 1.03 0.32
C TRP A 162 -14.44 0.53 1.37
N SER A 163 -14.31 -0.75 1.73
CA SER A 163 -15.03 -1.33 2.84
C SER A 163 -14.09 -2.01 3.81
N TRP A 164 -14.43 -1.98 5.09
CA TRP A 164 -13.69 -2.66 6.14
C TRP A 164 -14.58 -3.04 7.32
N LYS A 165 -14.09 -3.92 8.18
CA LYS A 165 -14.73 -4.31 9.43
C LYS A 165 -13.64 -4.50 10.48
N ALA A 166 -13.70 -3.76 11.58
CA ALA A 166 -12.93 -4.07 12.77
C ALA A 166 -13.56 -5.27 13.48
N VAL A 167 -12.77 -6.33 13.68
CA VAL A 167 -13.17 -7.52 14.46
C VAL A 167 -12.69 -7.37 15.90
N HIS A 168 -11.48 -6.85 16.08
CA HIS A 168 -10.92 -6.54 17.39
C HIS A 168 -10.09 -5.26 17.32
N LEU A 169 -10.40 -4.29 18.18
CA LEU A 169 -9.68 -3.03 18.30
C LEU A 169 -8.62 -3.11 19.42
N PRO A 170 -7.44 -2.49 19.25
CA PRO A 170 -6.48 -2.37 20.35
C PRO A 170 -7.11 -1.49 21.46
N PRO A 171 -7.38 -1.99 22.68
CA PRO A 171 -8.23 -1.27 23.65
C PRO A 171 -7.70 0.11 24.06
N ARG A 172 -6.38 0.30 23.92
CA ARG A 172 -5.72 1.56 24.26
C ARG A 172 -5.33 2.42 23.06
N GLY A 173 -5.64 1.99 21.84
CA GLY A 173 -5.32 2.71 20.61
C GLY A 173 -5.83 4.15 20.63
N ASP A 174 -4.95 5.11 20.41
CA ASP A 174 -5.25 6.51 20.21
C ASP A 174 -4.15 7.17 19.36
N VAL A 175 -4.46 7.46 18.11
CA VAL A 175 -3.53 8.07 17.14
C VAL A 175 -2.94 9.41 17.61
N ARG A 176 -3.59 10.08 18.57
CA ARG A 176 -3.11 11.35 19.14
C ARG A 176 -1.95 11.17 20.10
N GLU A 177 -1.73 9.95 20.61
CA GLU A 177 -0.75 9.63 21.63
C GLU A 177 0.36 8.75 21.05
N ARG A 178 1.60 9.25 21.00
CA ARG A 178 2.74 8.52 20.39
C ARG A 178 2.99 7.12 20.95
N GLY A 179 2.69 6.91 22.23
CA GLY A 179 2.88 5.62 22.92
C GLY A 179 1.64 4.72 22.89
N ALA A 180 0.61 5.11 22.14
CA ALA A 180 -0.62 4.36 21.95
C ALA A 180 -1.14 4.45 20.51
N ASP A 181 -0.28 4.82 19.56
CA ASP A 181 -0.64 5.01 18.15
C ASP A 181 -0.65 3.66 17.43
N ASP A 182 -1.68 2.87 17.77
CA ASP A 182 -2.02 1.54 17.26
C ASP A 182 -3.48 1.53 16.80
N GLN A 183 -3.74 1.04 15.59
CA GLN A 183 -5.08 0.96 15.00
C GLN A 183 -5.33 -0.37 14.30
N ALA A 184 -6.57 -0.86 14.38
CA ALA A 184 -6.95 -2.14 13.80
C ALA A 184 -7.04 -2.12 12.27
N ALA A 185 -7.34 -0.98 11.67
CA ALA A 185 -7.43 -0.84 10.22
C ALA A 185 -7.02 0.57 9.78
N GLN A 186 -6.13 0.63 8.80
CA GLN A 186 -5.63 1.88 8.25
C GLN A 186 -5.53 1.77 6.72
N VAL A 187 -5.97 2.82 6.02
CA VAL A 187 -5.78 2.99 4.57
C VAL A 187 -4.95 4.24 4.33
N TYR A 188 -3.79 4.07 3.69
CA TYR A 188 -2.88 5.16 3.36
C TYR A 188 -2.85 5.44 1.86
N VAL A 189 -2.96 6.70 1.49
CA VAL A 189 -2.76 7.19 0.12
C VAL A 189 -1.43 7.92 0.07
N ILE A 190 -0.53 7.44 -0.81
CA ILE A 190 0.86 7.89 -0.87
C ILE A 190 1.08 8.71 -2.14
N PHE A 191 1.62 9.91 -1.93
CA PHE A 191 1.84 10.95 -2.93
C PHE A 191 3.36 11.18 -3.11
N PRO A 192 4.01 10.51 -4.07
CA PRO A 192 5.44 10.70 -4.32
C PRO A 192 5.78 12.16 -4.63
N ARG A 193 6.92 12.64 -4.10
CA ARG A 193 7.42 14.01 -4.34
C ARG A 193 8.72 14.00 -5.11
N TRP A 194 8.84 14.92 -6.08
CA TRP A 194 10.09 15.16 -6.80
C TRP A 194 10.94 16.25 -6.12
N PRO A 195 12.28 16.11 -6.07
CA PRO A 195 13.06 14.96 -6.54
C PRO A 195 12.94 13.75 -5.62
N ALA A 196 12.52 12.61 -6.18
CA ALA A 196 12.53 11.33 -5.51
C ALA A 196 13.89 10.65 -5.77
N PRO A 197 14.48 9.89 -4.83
CA PRO A 197 14.01 9.60 -3.47
C PRO A 197 14.41 10.65 -2.42
N LEU A 198 14.98 11.77 -2.84
CA LEU A 198 15.54 12.80 -1.95
C LEU A 198 14.47 13.50 -1.10
N THR A 199 13.22 13.42 -1.53
CA THR A 199 12.07 14.05 -0.86
C THR A 199 11.09 12.99 -0.37
N ASN A 200 10.75 13.03 0.92
CA ASN A 200 9.72 12.18 1.49
C ASN A 200 8.38 12.40 0.77
N SER A 201 7.64 11.31 0.54
CA SER A 201 6.27 11.40 0.01
C SER A 201 5.34 12.09 1.01
N ASP A 202 4.34 12.80 0.52
CA ASP A 202 3.21 13.16 1.37
C ASP A 202 2.31 11.93 1.52
N VAL A 203 1.66 11.78 2.67
CA VAL A 203 0.78 10.63 2.93
C VAL A 203 -0.46 11.08 3.67
N ILE A 204 -1.63 10.64 3.20
CA ILE A 204 -2.88 10.75 3.96
C ILE A 204 -3.23 9.35 4.50
N GLY A 205 -3.42 9.24 5.81
CA GLY A 205 -3.96 8.05 6.47
C GLY A 205 -5.42 8.23 6.83
N TYR A 206 -6.25 7.24 6.52
CA TYR A 206 -7.60 7.10 7.02
C TYR A 206 -7.62 5.93 7.99
N VAL A 207 -7.97 6.19 9.25
CA VAL A 207 -7.82 5.19 10.33
C VAL A 207 -9.14 4.90 11.02
N TRP A 208 -9.30 3.65 11.44
CA TRP A 208 -10.28 3.22 12.42
C TRP A 208 -9.58 3.13 13.79
N ASP A 209 -9.81 4.13 14.63
CA ASP A 209 -9.16 4.27 15.93
C ASP A 209 -10.02 3.67 17.06
N SER A 210 -9.45 3.43 18.24
CA SER A 210 -10.22 2.93 19.38
C SER A 210 -10.84 4.04 20.23
N ARG A 211 -10.23 5.22 20.27
CA ARG A 211 -10.57 6.30 21.22
C ARG A 211 -10.61 7.69 20.61
N ALA A 212 -9.78 7.96 19.61
CA ALA A 212 -9.77 9.25 18.94
C ALA A 212 -11.13 9.47 18.24
N PRO A 213 -11.81 10.61 18.43
CA PRO A 213 -13.12 10.85 17.82
C PRO A 213 -13.06 10.85 16.29
N VAL A 214 -14.13 10.35 15.64
CA VAL A 214 -14.32 10.50 14.19
C VAL A 214 -14.24 11.97 13.79
N GLY A 215 -13.56 12.25 12.69
CA GLY A 215 -13.30 13.60 12.19
C GLY A 215 -12.03 14.25 12.77
N THR A 216 -11.35 13.61 13.71
CA THR A 216 -10.03 14.05 14.18
C THR A 216 -9.05 14.13 12.99
N ARG A 217 -8.35 15.26 12.86
CA ARG A 217 -7.31 15.48 11.85
C ARG A 217 -6.00 15.86 12.53
N ILE A 218 -4.94 15.10 12.31
CA ILE A 218 -3.64 15.34 12.96
C ILE A 218 -2.47 15.11 12.00
N THR A 219 -1.31 15.66 12.35
CA THR A 219 -0.04 15.18 11.82
C THR A 219 0.41 14.02 12.70
N SER A 220 0.88 12.92 12.10
CA SER A 220 1.37 11.77 12.87
C SER A 220 2.43 12.22 13.88
N THR A 221 2.33 11.72 15.11
CA THR A 221 3.31 11.94 16.18
C THR A 221 4.66 11.24 15.91
N LYS A 222 4.70 10.38 14.89
CA LYS A 222 5.86 9.59 14.47
C LYS A 222 6.49 10.11 13.17
N ALA A 223 5.73 10.75 12.26
CA ALA A 223 6.23 11.24 10.98
C ALA A 223 5.52 12.51 10.48
N GLY A 224 6.27 13.60 10.26
CA GLY A 224 5.70 14.93 9.92
C GLY A 224 5.03 15.03 8.53
N ASN A 225 5.40 14.15 7.61
CA ASN A 225 4.85 14.06 6.24
C ASN A 225 3.55 13.23 6.16
N VAL A 226 3.14 12.60 7.26
CA VAL A 226 1.92 11.79 7.34
C VAL A 226 0.83 12.61 8.04
N LYS A 227 -0.29 12.80 7.37
CA LYS A 227 -1.49 13.46 7.90
C LYS A 227 -2.59 12.41 8.03
N ILE A 228 -3.24 12.37 9.17
CA ILE A 228 -4.22 11.32 9.49
C ILE A 228 -5.59 11.95 9.69
N ILE A 229 -6.61 11.29 9.16
CA ILE A 229 -8.04 11.54 9.40
C ILE A 229 -8.62 10.29 10.06
N VAL A 230 -9.17 10.44 11.26
CA VAL A 230 -9.95 9.38 11.90
C VAL A 230 -11.32 9.34 11.23
N VAL A 231 -11.64 8.22 10.59
CA VAL A 231 -12.88 8.05 9.82
C VAL A 231 -13.87 7.12 10.52
N GLU A 232 -13.38 6.27 11.41
CA GLU A 232 -14.18 5.41 12.30
C GLU A 232 -13.53 5.37 13.68
N SER A 233 -14.33 5.19 14.74
CA SER A 233 -13.84 5.17 16.12
C SER A 233 -14.63 4.24 17.02
N GLY A 234 -13.92 3.44 17.81
CA GLY A 234 -14.49 2.50 18.77
C GLY A 234 -15.25 1.35 18.12
N MET A 235 -15.74 0.43 18.96
CA MET A 235 -16.64 -0.63 18.51
C MET A 235 -18.06 -0.07 18.44
N SER A 236 -18.70 -0.17 17.28
CA SER A 236 -20.13 0.07 17.18
C SER A 236 -20.92 -1.20 17.53
N PRO A 237 -22.13 -1.09 18.10
CA PRO A 237 -23.01 -2.24 18.28
C PRO A 237 -23.26 -2.91 16.92
N GLY A 238 -22.87 -4.19 16.79
CA GLY A 238 -23.25 -5.03 15.65
C GLY A 238 -22.15 -5.42 14.65
N GLU A 239 -20.84 -5.23 14.95
CA GLU A 239 -19.71 -5.77 14.16
C GLU A 239 -19.91 -5.74 12.63
N ALA A 240 -20.49 -4.64 12.14
CA ALA A 240 -20.91 -4.54 10.76
C ALA A 240 -19.79 -3.98 9.89
N TRP A 241 -19.75 -4.41 8.64
CA TRP A 241 -18.93 -3.75 7.65
C TRP A 241 -19.31 -2.28 7.48
N ARG A 242 -18.28 -1.43 7.43
CA ARG A 242 -18.40 -0.02 7.08
C ARG A 242 -17.92 0.19 5.66
N VAL A 243 -18.64 1.02 4.92
CA VAL A 243 -18.18 1.55 3.63
C VAL A 243 -17.74 2.97 3.88
N GLN A 244 -16.51 3.28 3.46
CA GLN A 244 -15.96 4.63 3.55
C GLN A 244 -15.77 5.17 2.14
N GLU A 245 -16.10 6.45 1.98
CA GLU A 245 -15.79 7.23 0.79
C GLU A 245 -15.11 8.53 1.20
N ARG A 246 -14.05 8.93 0.48
CA ARG A 246 -13.30 10.17 0.72
C ARG A 246 -12.98 10.87 -0.59
N HIS A 247 -13.14 12.19 -0.61
CA HIS A 247 -12.66 13.03 -1.70
C HIS A 247 -11.18 13.38 -1.46
N VAL A 248 -10.29 12.49 -1.91
CA VAL A 248 -8.85 12.50 -1.64
C VAL A 248 -8.19 13.82 -2.03
N ALA A 249 -8.55 14.42 -3.18
CA ALA A 249 -8.00 15.71 -3.59
C ALA A 249 -8.35 16.87 -2.63
N LYS A 250 -9.57 16.90 -2.09
CA LYS A 250 -10.01 17.91 -1.12
C LYS A 250 -9.33 17.68 0.22
N ASP A 251 -9.24 16.43 0.66
CA ASP A 251 -8.52 16.08 1.88
C ASP A 251 -7.04 16.48 1.79
N TYR A 252 -6.40 16.22 0.65
CA TYR A 252 -5.02 16.65 0.40
C TYR A 252 -4.85 18.17 0.49
N GLN A 253 -5.70 18.92 -0.20
CA GLN A 253 -5.65 20.38 -0.17
C GLN A 253 -5.86 20.92 1.26
N ALA A 254 -6.80 20.34 2.02
CA ALA A 254 -7.08 20.77 3.39
C ALA A 254 -5.94 20.46 4.37
N LEU A 255 -5.22 19.34 4.18
CA LEU A 255 -4.18 18.87 5.09
C LEU A 255 -2.78 19.44 4.77
N PHE A 256 -2.50 19.69 3.49
CA PHE A 256 -1.17 20.12 3.04
C PHE A 256 -1.14 21.53 2.45
N GLY A 257 -2.29 22.12 2.10
CA GLY A 257 -2.39 23.50 1.61
C GLY A 257 -1.77 23.76 0.24
N ARG A 258 -1.61 22.72 -0.59
CA ARG A 258 -0.87 22.77 -1.86
C ARG A 258 -1.51 21.86 -2.92
N PRO A 259 -1.23 22.08 -4.21
CA PRO A 259 -1.81 21.28 -5.29
C PRO A 259 -1.56 19.79 -5.12
N VAL A 260 -2.59 18.99 -5.35
CA VAL A 260 -2.53 17.53 -5.19
C VAL A 260 -1.72 16.90 -6.32
N PRO A 261 -0.63 16.16 -6.02
CA PRO A 261 0.10 15.40 -7.01
C PRO A 261 -0.61 14.06 -7.29
N ARG A 262 -0.10 13.31 -8.26
CA ARG A 262 -0.59 11.96 -8.54
C ARG A 262 -0.34 11.02 -7.34
N VAL A 263 -1.27 10.10 -7.12
CA VAL A 263 -1.09 8.96 -6.21
C VAL A 263 -0.22 7.93 -6.91
N GLY A 264 0.80 7.43 -6.21
CA GLY A 264 1.69 6.37 -6.71
C GLY A 264 1.46 5.01 -6.03
N GLN A 265 0.93 5.02 -4.81
CA GLN A 265 0.69 3.80 -4.03
C GLN A 265 -0.47 3.99 -3.06
N VAL A 266 -1.13 2.88 -2.73
CA VAL A 266 -1.99 2.74 -1.56
C VAL A 266 -1.36 1.71 -0.63
N ALA A 267 -1.49 1.93 0.68
CA ALA A 267 -1.12 0.93 1.67
C ALA A 267 -2.27 0.61 2.62
N LEU A 268 -2.36 -0.64 3.04
CA LEU A 268 -3.23 -1.12 4.12
C LEU A 268 -2.35 -1.49 5.30
N MET A 269 -2.71 -1.05 6.50
CA MET A 269 -1.87 -1.27 7.68
C MET A 269 -2.71 -1.64 8.89
N ILE A 270 -2.10 -2.46 9.74
CA ILE A 270 -2.56 -2.82 11.08
C ILE A 270 -1.35 -2.84 12.00
N ASP A 271 -1.51 -2.34 13.22
CA ASP A 271 -0.44 -2.27 14.20
C ASP A 271 -0.94 -2.34 15.64
N THR A 272 -0.13 -3.00 16.47
CA THR A 272 -0.33 -3.17 17.91
C THR A 272 0.99 -3.12 18.68
N ASP A 273 2.01 -2.48 18.11
CA ASP A 273 3.35 -2.48 18.66
C ASP A 273 3.55 -1.47 19.79
N ASP A 274 2.75 -0.41 19.91
CA ASP A 274 2.91 0.56 21.00
C ASP A 274 2.18 0.15 22.27
N THR A 275 0.92 -0.26 22.12
CA THR A 275 0.04 -0.69 23.21
C THR A 275 0.33 -2.11 23.68
N LYS A 276 1.11 -2.89 22.91
CA LYS A 276 1.42 -4.30 23.19
C LYS A 276 0.15 -5.13 23.35
N SER A 277 -0.75 -4.97 22.39
CA SER A 277 -2.06 -5.62 22.39
C SER A 277 -2.28 -6.41 21.10
N ALA A 278 -3.54 -6.75 20.81
CA ALA A 278 -3.95 -7.45 19.60
C ALA A 278 -5.07 -6.70 18.89
N ALA A 279 -5.11 -6.86 17.56
CA ALA A 279 -6.11 -6.28 16.69
C ALA A 279 -6.40 -7.21 15.53
N GLU A 280 -7.63 -7.17 15.03
CA GLU A 280 -8.04 -7.89 13.83
C GLU A 280 -9.01 -7.03 13.02
N ALA A 281 -8.78 -6.98 11.71
CA ALA A 281 -9.68 -6.32 10.77
C ALA A 281 -9.80 -7.09 9.45
N LEU A 282 -10.93 -6.88 8.79
CA LEU A 282 -11.20 -7.31 7.43
C LEU A 282 -11.24 -6.08 6.54
N ILE A 283 -10.52 -6.11 5.42
CA ILE A 283 -10.47 -5.03 4.45
C ILE A 283 -10.90 -5.57 3.08
N GLY A 284 -11.90 -4.95 2.49
CA GLY A 284 -12.37 -5.21 1.13
C GLY A 284 -11.51 -4.50 0.08
N GLY A 285 -11.89 -4.64 -1.19
CA GLY A 285 -11.21 -3.91 -2.26
C GLY A 285 -11.43 -2.41 -2.15
N LEU A 286 -10.60 -1.66 -2.86
CA LEU A 286 -10.69 -0.21 -2.94
C LEU A 286 -10.96 0.21 -4.39
N VAL A 287 -11.53 1.38 -4.56
CA VAL A 287 -11.81 1.94 -5.89
C VAL A 287 -11.55 3.43 -5.90
N PHE A 288 -10.83 3.89 -6.91
CA PHE A 288 -10.81 5.30 -7.27
C PHE A 288 -11.82 5.57 -8.40
N ALA A 289 -12.57 6.67 -8.30
CA ALA A 289 -13.62 7.00 -9.26
C ALA A 289 -13.76 8.52 -9.47
N ARG A 290 -14.40 8.89 -10.59
CA ARG A 290 -14.72 10.28 -10.95
C ARG A 290 -15.83 10.88 -10.11
N SER A 291 -16.72 10.04 -9.62
CA SER A 291 -17.89 10.40 -8.81
C SER A 291 -18.01 9.41 -7.64
N PRO A 292 -18.80 9.76 -6.60
CA PRO A 292 -19.15 8.81 -5.55
C PRO A 292 -19.61 7.48 -6.11
N VAL A 293 -19.18 6.38 -5.48
CA VAL A 293 -19.60 5.03 -5.89
C VAL A 293 -20.73 4.60 -4.96
N GLU A 294 -21.98 4.76 -5.42
CA GLU A 294 -23.13 4.22 -4.72
C GLU A 294 -23.04 2.68 -4.74
N ASN A 295 -23.11 2.06 -3.56
CA ASN A 295 -22.97 0.62 -3.32
C ASN A 295 -21.62 0.02 -3.74
N VAL A 296 -20.64 0.05 -2.83
CA VAL A 296 -19.40 -0.73 -2.92
C VAL A 296 -19.68 -2.22 -2.64
N GLU A 297 -20.58 -2.83 -3.40
CA GLU A 297 -20.51 -4.27 -3.63
C GLU A 297 -19.57 -4.47 -4.82
N ILE A 298 -18.29 -4.68 -4.51
CA ILE A 298 -17.25 -4.92 -5.52
C ILE A 298 -17.70 -6.14 -6.34
N PRO A 299 -18.02 -5.97 -7.63
CA PRO A 299 -18.61 -7.06 -8.40
C PRO A 299 -17.66 -8.24 -8.44
N THR A 300 -18.13 -9.40 -7.97
CA THR A 300 -17.38 -10.66 -8.08
C THR A 300 -17.30 -11.13 -9.54
N SER A 301 -17.95 -10.43 -10.48
CA SER A 301 -17.98 -10.73 -11.91
C SER A 301 -16.83 -10.06 -12.68
N MET A 302 -15.59 -10.40 -12.34
CA MET A 302 -14.50 -10.43 -13.33
C MET A 302 -13.95 -11.85 -13.52
N LEU A 303 -14.76 -12.86 -13.17
CA LEU A 303 -14.51 -14.27 -13.46
C LEU A 303 -15.35 -14.68 -14.67
N ARG A 304 -14.85 -14.39 -15.87
CA ARG A 304 -15.06 -15.22 -17.06
C ARG A 304 -13.71 -15.45 -17.72
#